data_AF-A0A7W0J4P1-F1
#
_entry.id   AF-A0A7W0J4P1-F1
#
_cell.length_a   1.000
_cell.length_b   1.000
_cell.length_c   1.000
_cell.angle_alpha   90.00
_cell.angle_beta   90.00
_cell.angle_gamma   90.00
#
_symmetry.space_group_name_H-M   'P 1'
#
loop_
_entity.id
_entity.type
_entity.pdbx_description
1 polymer ?
#
loop_
_entity_poly.entity_id
_entity_poly.type
_entity_poly.pdbx_seq_one_letter_code
_entity_poly.pdbx_strand_id
1 'polypeptide(L)'
;MERFGQYILLEKIAYGGMAEIFKAKKIRIEGFEQVLAVKRILPHLSSDEEFVNMFIAEAKLAARLTHKNIAQIYDFGKINAKMLESSILCHTRA
;
A
#
# COMPACT_ATOMS: atom_id res chain seq x y z
N MET A 1 -15.30 8.18 -1.29
CA MET A 1 -14.43 7.26 -0.52
C MET A 1 -14.52 5.88 -1.13
N GLU A 2 -13.42 5.36 -1.65
CA GLU A 2 -13.35 4.04 -2.29
C GLU A 2 -12.97 2.99 -1.23
N ARG A 3 -13.73 1.90 -1.11
CA ARG A 3 -13.32 0.76 -0.28
C ARG A 3 -12.36 -0.11 -1.07
N PHE A 4 -11.25 -0.44 -0.43
CA PHE A 4 -10.22 -1.28 -1.00
C PHE A 4 -9.86 -2.40 -0.01
N GLY A 5 -10.55 -3.54 -0.15
CA GLY A 5 -10.47 -4.62 0.83
C GLY A 5 -10.92 -4.16 2.22
N GLN A 6 -10.02 -4.27 3.20
CA GLN A 6 -10.24 -3.82 4.60
C GLN A 6 -9.92 -2.33 4.81
N TYR A 7 -9.52 -1.63 3.75
CA TYR A 7 -9.07 -0.25 3.79
C TYR A 7 -10.12 0.69 3.17
N ILE A 8 -10.24 1.89 3.73
CA ILE A 8 -11.02 2.99 3.15
C ILE A 8 -10.03 4.00 2.61
N LEU A 9 -9.98 4.16 1.28
CA LEU A 9 -9.15 5.17 0.63
C LEU A 9 -9.79 6.54 0.84
N LEU A 10 -9.03 7.44 1.46
CA LEU A 10 -9.47 8.79 1.81
C LEU A 10 -9.11 9.79 0.71
N GLU A 11 -7.82 9.97 0.48
CA GLU A 11 -7.27 10.96 -0.45
C GLU A 11 -6.04 10.39 -1.15
N LYS A 12 -5.79 10.86 -2.38
CA LYS A 12 -4.60 10.52 -3.15
C LYS A 12 -3.46 11.44 -2.73
N ILE A 13 -2.38 10.87 -2.21
CA ILE A 13 -1.19 11.60 -1.75
C ILE A 13 -0.24 11.84 -2.92
N ALA A 14 -0.04 10.83 -3.77
CA ALA A 14 0.92 10.90 -4.86
C ALA A 14 0.50 10.05 -6.06
N TYR A 15 1.07 10.39 -7.20
CA TYR A 15 0.98 9.66 -8.45
C TYR A 15 2.38 9.55 -9.05
N GLY A 16 2.81 8.34 -9.38
CA GLY A 16 4.07 8.07 -10.07
C GLY A 16 3.84 7.33 -11.38
N GLY A 17 4.93 6.98 -12.05
CA GLY A 17 4.88 6.25 -13.32
C GLY A 17 4.29 4.84 -13.20
N MET A 18 4.60 4.12 -12.11
CA MET A 18 4.13 2.73 -11.92
C MET A 18 2.92 2.60 -10.99
N ALA A 19 2.81 3.53 -10.04
CA ALA A 19 1.93 3.37 -8.90
C ALA A 19 1.37 4.70 -8.39
N GLU A 20 0.28 4.61 -7.65
CA GLU A 20 -0.33 5.71 -6.93
C GLU A 20 -0.38 5.44 -5.43
N ILE A 21 -0.28 6.51 -4.64
CA ILE A 21 -0.26 6.45 -3.17
C ILE A 21 -1.51 7.13 -2.64
N PHE A 22 -2.22 6.45 -1.75
CA PHE A 22 -3.40 6.95 -1.06
C PHE A 22 -3.19 6.98 0.45
N LYS A 23 -3.73 8.00 1.10
CA LYS A 23 -4.02 7.94 2.53
C LYS A 23 -5.25 7.08 2.72
N ALA A 24 -5.19 6.14 3.63
CA ALA A 24 -6.29 5.24 3.91
C ALA A 24 -6.48 5.04 5.41
N LYS A 25 -7.65 4.52 5.77
CA LYS A 25 -7.97 4.04 7.11
C LYS A 25 -8.24 2.55 7.09
N LYS A 26 -7.63 1.80 7.99
CA LYS A 26 -8.01 0.41 8.30
C LYS A 26 -8.91 0.44 9.53
N ILE A 27 -10.13 -0.05 9.38
CA ILE A 27 -11.05 -0.23 10.51
C ILE A 27 -10.66 -1.54 11.21
N ARG A 28 -10.33 -1.45 12.50
CA ARG A 28 -10.09 -2.61 13.37
C ARG A 28 -11.27 -2.80 14.33
N ILE A 29 -11.13 -3.79 15.20
CA ILE A 29 -12.06 -4.13 16.28
C ILE A 29 -12.25 -2.93 17.21
N GLU A 30 -13.43 -2.81 17.83
CA GLU A 30 -13.76 -1.80 18.84
C GLU A 30 -13.65 -0.33 18.37
N GLY A 31 -13.84 -0.07 17.08
CA GLY A 31 -13.82 1.29 16.53
C GLY A 31 -12.41 1.91 16.42
N PHE A 32 -11.37 1.10 16.62
CA PHE A 32 -10.00 1.57 16.45
C PHE A 32 -9.68 1.74 14.96
N GLU A 33 -9.36 2.97 14.57
CA GLU A 33 -8.96 3.29 13.19
C GLU A 33 -7.45 3.47 13.12
N GLN A 34 -6.82 2.81 12.15
CA GLN A 34 -5.41 3.03 11.85
C GLN A 34 -5.28 3.79 10.53
N VAL A 35 -4.64 4.96 10.55
CA VAL A 35 -4.31 5.71 9.34
C VAL A 35 -3.02 5.17 8.73
N LEU A 36 -3.00 5.00 7.42
CA LEU A 36 -1.90 4.39 6.66
C LEU A 36 -1.78 4.93 5.24
N ALA A 37 -0.67 4.60 4.58
CA ALA A 37 -0.48 4.81 3.16
C ALA A 37 -0.67 3.50 2.38
N VAL A 38 -1.50 3.50 1.34
CA VAL A 38 -1.70 2.39 0.40
C VAL A 38 -1.02 2.77 -0.90
N LYS A 39 -0.02 1.98 -1.33
CA LYS A 39 0.53 2.06 -2.68
C LYS A 39 -0.32 1.16 -3.59
N ARG A 40 -0.52 1.50 -4.87
CA ARG A 40 -1.32 0.73 -5.85
C ARG A 40 -0.70 0.80 -7.25
N ILE A 41 -0.47 -0.35 -7.91
CA ILE A 41 -0.08 -0.41 -9.33
C ILE A 41 -1.21 0.20 -10.15
N LEU A 42 -0.84 1.00 -11.16
CA LEU A 42 -1.81 1.55 -12.09
C LEU A 42 -2.53 0.43 -12.87
N PRO A 43 -3.86 0.49 -13.05
CA PRO A 43 -4.61 -0.60 -13.67
C PRO A 43 -4.06 -1.07 -15.03
N HIS A 44 -3.54 -0.15 -15.85
CA HIS A 44 -2.98 -0.46 -17.16
C HIS A 44 -1.61 -1.17 -17.10
N LEU A 45 -0.89 -1.08 -15.98
CA LEU A 45 0.38 -1.78 -15.75
C LEU A 45 0.20 -3.08 -14.97
N SER A 46 -1.00 -3.33 -14.42
CA SER A 46 -1.26 -4.50 -13.57
C SER A 46 -1.27 -5.83 -14.33
N SER A 47 -1.35 -5.79 -15.65
CA SER A 47 -1.27 -6.96 -16.54
C SER A 47 0.14 -7.21 -17.08
N ASP A 48 1.07 -6.29 -16.83
CA ASP A 48 2.45 -6.40 -17.29
C ASP A 48 3.30 -7.02 -16.18
N GLU A 49 3.83 -8.21 -16.46
CA GLU A 49 4.60 -8.98 -15.49
C GLU A 49 5.89 -8.26 -15.05
N GLU A 50 6.48 -7.41 -15.89
CA GLU A 50 7.71 -6.69 -15.53
C GLU A 50 7.44 -5.70 -14.40
N PHE A 51 6.41 -4.86 -14.54
CA PHE A 51 6.02 -3.90 -13.50
C PHE A 51 5.55 -4.60 -12.23
N VAL A 52 4.82 -5.70 -12.36
CA VAL A 52 4.40 -6.52 -11.23
C VAL A 52 5.60 -7.08 -10.48
N ASN A 53 6.58 -7.63 -11.19
CA ASN A 53 7.78 -8.21 -10.58
C ASN A 53 8.65 -7.14 -9.90
N MET A 54 8.84 -5.99 -10.55
CA MET A 54 9.55 -4.85 -9.96
C MET A 54 8.86 -4.39 -8.68
N PHE A 55 7.52 -4.34 -8.70
CA PHE A 55 6.77 -3.99 -7.52
C PHE A 55 6.96 -4.98 -6.36
N ILE A 56 6.83 -6.28 -6.64
CA ILE A 56 7.05 -7.34 -5.65
C ILE A 56 8.46 -7.24 -5.07
N ALA A 57 9.47 -6.97 -5.91
CA ALA A 57 10.85 -6.82 -5.48
C ALA A 57 11.04 -5.65 -4.51
N GLU A 58 10.47 -4.48 -4.82
CA GLU A 58 10.52 -3.30 -3.94
C GLU A 58 9.91 -3.59 -2.57
N ALA A 59 8.73 -4.23 -2.55
CA ALA A 59 8.07 -4.58 -1.31
C ALA A 59 8.87 -5.60 -0.48
N LYS A 60 9.48 -6.61 -1.12
CA LYS A 60 10.35 -7.58 -0.44
C LYS A 60 11.58 -6.90 0.18
N LEU A 61 12.19 -5.95 -0.51
CA LEU A 61 13.34 -5.22 0.02
C LEU A 61 12.94 -4.36 1.21
N ALA A 62 11.86 -3.59 1.09
CA ALA A 62 11.37 -2.73 2.17
C ALA A 62 10.86 -3.53 3.37
N ALA A 63 10.25 -4.71 3.18
CA ALA A 63 9.80 -5.57 4.27
C ALA A 63 10.94 -6.12 5.14
N ARG A 64 12.18 -6.16 4.62
CA ARG A 64 13.38 -6.57 5.38
C ARG A 64 13.93 -5.45 6.25
N LEU A 65 13.49 -4.20 6.05
CA LEU A 65 13.93 -3.06 6.82
C LEU A 65 13.03 -2.89 8.06
N THR A 66 13.55 -3.29 9.22
CA THR A 66 12.87 -3.10 10.50
C THR A 66 13.67 -2.13 11.36
N HIS A 67 13.23 -0.88 11.43
CA HIS A 67 13.86 0.14 12.26
C HIS A 67 12.87 1.24 12.65
N LYS A 68 13.02 1.83 13.84
CA LYS A 68 12.11 2.85 14.38
C LYS A 68 11.94 4.11 13.50
N ASN A 69 12.94 4.40 12.66
CA ASN A 69 12.96 5.57 11.77
C ASN A 69 12.70 5.20 10.30
N ILE A 70 12.29 3.95 10.01
CA ILE A 70 12.00 3.49 8.65
C ILE A 70 10.54 3.08 8.57
N ALA A 71 9.92 3.41 7.44
CA ALA A 71 8.58 3.00 7.11
C ALA A 71 8.44 1.47 7.12
N GLN A 72 7.58 0.92 7.97
CA GLN A 72 7.34 -0.51 8.02
C GLN A 72 6.24 -0.91 7.02
N ILE A 73 6.44 -2.03 6.31
CA ILE A 73 5.36 -2.68 5.55
C ILE A 73 4.60 -3.61 6.48
N TYR A 74 3.27 -3.50 6.49
CA TYR A 74 2.39 -4.33 7.32
C TYR A 74 1.65 -5.41 6.55
N ASP A 75 1.38 -5.18 5.27
CA ASP A 75 0.55 -6.07 4.45
C ASP A 75 0.97 -5.96 2.98
N PHE A 76 0.94 -7.07 2.25
CA PHE A 76 1.26 -7.22 0.81
C PHE A 76 0.34 -8.27 0.20
N GLY A 77 -0.36 -7.97 -0.90
CA GLY A 77 -1.21 -8.99 -1.53
C GLY A 77 -1.92 -8.56 -2.80
N LYS A 78 -2.98 -9.28 -3.17
CA LYS A 78 -3.86 -8.98 -4.32
C LYS A 78 -5.29 -8.94 -3.83
N ILE A 79 -6.06 -7.93 -4.23
CA ILE A 79 -7.47 -7.77 -3.81
C ILE A 79 -8.31 -7.40 -5.04
N ASN A 80 -9.39 -8.16 -5.28
CA ASN A 80 -10.38 -7.91 -6.33
C ASN A 80 -9.78 -7.67 -7.73
N ALA A 81 -8.94 -8.60 -8.20
CA ALA A 81 -8.28 -8.60 -9.51
C ALA A 81 -7.30 -7.44 -9.80
N LYS A 82 -7.32 -6.35 -9.02
CA LYS A 82 -6.28 -5.33 -9.03
C LYS A 82 -5.08 -5.87 -8.24
N MET A 83 -3.94 -6.06 -8.92
CA MET A 83 -2.64 -6.21 -8.25
C MET A 83 -2.49 -5.02 -7.31
N LEU A 84 -2.47 -5.27 -6.01
CA LEU A 84 -2.44 -4.17 -5.07
C LEU A 84 -1.37 -4.41 -4.06
N GLU A 85 -0.23 -3.98 -4.55
CA GLU A 85 0.78 -3.28 -3.81
C GLU A 85 0.50 -3.13 -2.32
N SER A 86 1.36 -3.81 -1.58
CA SER A 86 1.58 -3.55 -0.18
C SER A 86 1.47 -2.07 0.15
N SER A 87 0.61 -1.81 1.12
CA SER A 87 0.69 -0.59 1.90
C SER A 87 2.04 -0.61 2.61
N ILE A 88 2.98 0.26 2.20
CA ILE A 88 4.01 0.74 3.11
C ILE A 88 3.25 1.54 4.15
N LEU A 89 2.80 0.85 5.20
CA LEU A 89 2.07 1.45 6.30
C LEU A 89 3.09 2.11 7.21
N CYS A 90 3.58 3.26 6.75
CA CYS A 90 4.55 4.04 7.48
C CYS A 90 3.87 4.67 8.70
N HIS A 91 4.23 4.20 9.90
CA HIS A 91 4.03 4.97 11.11
C HIS A 91 5.32 5.73 11.37
N THR A 92 5.42 6.99 10.90
CA THR A 92 6.38 7.91 11.48
C THR A 92 5.88 8.23 12.89
N ARG A 93 6.51 7.63 13.92
CA ARG A 93 6.63 8.36 15.18
C ARG A 93 7.53 9.54 14.88
N ALA A 94 6.97 10.74 14.91
CA ALA A 94 7.77 11.91 15.23
C ALA A 94 8.33 11.74 16.65
#